data_AF-A0A815N818-F1
#
_entry.id   AF-A0A815N818-F1
#
_cell.length_a   1.000
_cell.length_b   1.000
_cell.length_c   1.000
_cell.angle_alpha   90.00
_cell.angle_beta   90.00
_cell.angle_gamma   90.00
#
_symmetry.space_group_name_H-M   'P 1'
#
loop_
_entity.id
_entity.type
_entity.pdbx_description
1 polymer ?
#
loop_
_entity_poly.entity_id
_entity_poly.type
_entity_poly.pdbx_seq_one_letter_code
_entity_poly.pdbx_strand_id
1 'polypeptide(L)'
;RNDRDLVQELIPDAINKYKQELKQKDLKITIDEKNFLPDDSAGGVELYAMGGKIKVSNTIEARLSMIFNQILPEIREKLFGVNLNRKYHD
;
A
#
# COMPACT_ATOMS: atom_id res chain seq x y z
N ARG A 1 4.72 -4.73 15.91
CA ARG A 1 3.89 -5.02 17.12
C ARG A 1 3.13 -3.80 17.66
N ASN A 2 3.76 -2.62 17.68
CA ASN A 2 3.20 -1.40 18.27
C ASN A 2 1.93 -0.88 17.57
N ASP A 3 1.77 -1.15 16.27
CA ASP A 3 0.60 -0.68 15.51
C ASP A 3 -0.60 -1.64 15.57
N ARG A 4 -0.47 -2.78 16.27
CA ARG A 4 -1.55 -3.79 16.34
C ARG A 4 -2.83 -3.20 16.91
N ASP A 5 -2.71 -2.51 18.05
CA ASP A 5 -3.88 -2.01 18.79
C ASP A 5 -4.58 -0.91 17.99
N LEU A 6 -3.80 -0.05 17.33
CA LEU A 6 -4.31 0.95 16.40
C LEU A 6 -5.06 0.31 15.22
N VAL A 7 -4.48 -0.71 14.59
CA VAL A 7 -5.15 -1.43 13.48
C VAL A 7 -6.43 -2.11 13.97
N GLN A 8 -6.41 -2.70 15.17
CA GLN A 8 -7.57 -3.37 15.76
C GLN A 8 -8.73 -2.40 16.00
N GLU A 9 -8.43 -1.18 16.44
CA GLU A 9 -9.42 -0.11 16.65
C GLU A 9 -10.01 0.40 15.32
N LEU A 10 -9.22 0.43 14.25
CA LEU A 10 -9.63 0.94 12.94
C LEU A 10 -10.41 -0.07 12.07
N ILE A 11 -10.36 -1.37 12.38
CA ILE A 11 -11.04 -2.41 11.60
C ILE A 11 -12.56 -2.18 11.47
N PRO A 12 -13.31 -1.88 12.55
CA PRO A 12 -14.75 -1.63 12.46
C PRO A 12 -15.08 -0.47 11.52
N ASP A 13 -14.31 0.62 11.58
CA ASP A 13 -14.49 1.80 10.73
C ASP A 13 -14.17 1.49 9.27
N ALA A 14 -13.10 0.74 9.00
CA ALA A 14 -12.76 0.28 7.67
C ALA A 14 -13.86 -0.61 7.06
N ILE A 15 -14.44 -1.51 7.86
CA ILE A 15 -15.57 -2.35 7.44
C ILE A 15 -16.80 -1.50 7.14
N ASN A 16 -17.12 -0.52 7.98
CA ASN A 16 -18.25 0.39 7.77
C ASN A 16 -18.07 1.19 6.48
N LYS A 17 -16.89 1.75 6.25
CA LYS A 17 -16.56 2.50 5.04
C LYS A 17 -16.68 1.63 3.78
N TYR A 18 -16.13 0.42 3.83
CA TYR A 18 -16.26 -0.55 2.73
C TYR A 18 -17.73 -0.86 2.43
N LYS A 19 -18.54 -1.13 3.46
CA LYS A 19 -19.98 -1.41 3.32
C LYS A 19 -20.74 -0.25 2.68
N GLN A 20 -20.40 1.00 3.04
CA GLN A 20 -21.02 2.20 2.48
C GLN A 20 -20.66 2.40 1.01
N GLU A 21 -19.38 2.29 0.66
CA GLU A 21 -18.90 2.56 -0.71
C GLU A 21 -19.33 1.47 -1.70
N LEU A 22 -19.23 0.20 -1.32
CA LEU A 22 -19.43 -0.92 -2.24
C LEU A 22 -20.82 -1.57 -2.14
N LYS A 23 -21.67 -1.14 -1.20
CA LYS A 23 -23.04 -1.67 -0.96
C LYS A 23 -23.09 -3.21 -0.84
N GLN A 24 -21.99 -3.84 -0.44
CA GLN A 24 -21.84 -5.29 -0.29
C GLN A 24 -21.77 -5.69 1.18
N LYS A 25 -22.14 -6.94 1.48
CA LYS A 25 -22.23 -7.46 2.85
C LYS A 25 -21.01 -8.28 3.29
N ASP A 26 -20.80 -8.16 4.60
CA ASP A 26 -20.01 -8.99 5.53
C ASP A 26 -18.58 -9.35 5.13
N LEU A 27 -17.66 -8.42 5.44
CA LEU A 27 -16.25 -8.71 5.57
C LEU A 27 -15.94 -9.25 6.97
N LYS A 28 -15.19 -10.35 7.01
CA LYS A 28 -14.49 -10.81 8.21
C LYS A 28 -13.02 -10.46 8.07
N ILE A 29 -12.57 -9.44 8.80
CA ILE A 29 -11.17 -9.05 8.89
C ILE A 29 -10.63 -9.56 10.23
N THR A 30 -9.47 -10.21 10.19
CA THR A 30 -8.75 -10.69 11.38
C THR A 30 -7.29 -10.31 11.25
N ILE A 31 -6.68 -9.91 12.36
CA ILE A 31 -5.24 -9.64 12.42
C ILE A 31 -4.50 -10.97 12.59
N ASP A 32 -3.42 -11.16 11.84
CA ASP A 32 -2.50 -12.28 12.07
C ASP A 32 -1.62 -11.97 13.30
N GLU A 33 -1.71 -12.79 14.34
CA GLU A 33 -0.95 -12.63 15.57
C GLU A 33 0.41 -13.35 15.57
N LYS A 34 0.70 -14.12 14.51
CA LYS A 34 1.93 -14.90 14.37
C LYS A 34 2.89 -14.23 13.40
N ASN A 35 2.38 -13.67 12.31
CA ASN A 35 3.19 -13.06 11.26
C ASN A 35 2.97 -11.55 11.24
N PHE A 36 3.84 -10.82 11.93
CA PHE A 36 3.87 -9.36 11.86
C PHE A 36 4.81 -8.90 10.74
N LEU A 37 4.65 -7.63 10.35
CA LEU A 37 5.65 -6.97 9.50
C LEU A 37 7.02 -6.93 10.21
N PRO A 38 8.11 -6.91 9.42
CA PRO A 38 9.46 -6.73 9.95
C PRO A 38 9.60 -5.46 10.81
N ASP A 39 10.44 -5.51 11.85
CA ASP A 39 10.64 -4.38 12.77
C ASP A 39 11.34 -3.18 12.11
N ASP A 40 12.00 -3.38 10.98
CA ASP A 40 12.62 -2.34 10.16
C ASP A 40 11.65 -1.69 9.15
N SER A 41 10.41 -2.18 9.07
CA SER A 41 9.39 -1.53 8.25
C SER A 41 8.98 -0.19 8.87
N ALA A 42 8.91 0.85 8.05
CA ALA A 42 8.39 2.16 8.38
C ALA A 42 6.87 2.14 8.68
N GLY A 43 6.19 1.03 8.38
CA GLY A 43 4.82 0.76 8.76
C GLY A 43 3.88 0.54 7.57
N GLY A 44 2.58 0.57 7.88
CA GLY A 44 1.49 0.24 6.97
C GLY A 44 0.97 -1.17 7.19
N VAL A 45 0.29 -1.74 6.18
CA VAL A 45 -0.40 -3.03 6.32
C VAL A 45 -0.22 -3.91 5.11
N GLU A 46 -0.17 -5.22 5.34
CA GLU A 46 -0.27 -6.24 4.30
C GLU A 46 -1.56 -7.02 4.50
N LEU A 47 -2.39 -7.04 3.46
CA LEU A 47 -3.67 -7.72 3.46
C LEU A 47 -3.55 -9.02 2.67
N TYR A 48 -4.06 -10.10 3.25
CA TYR A 48 -4.08 -11.42 2.65
C TYR A 48 -5.52 -11.89 2.45
N ALA A 49 -5.81 -12.41 1.26
CA ALA A 49 -7.11 -12.99 0.91
C ALA A 49 -6.95 -14.34 0.22
N MET A 50 -8.05 -15.09 0.13
CA MET A 50 -8.11 -16.43 -0.48
C MET A 50 -7.07 -17.41 0.08
N GLY A 51 -6.92 -17.45 1.41
CA GLY A 51 -5.96 -18.33 2.08
C GLY A 51 -4.50 -17.97 1.80
N GLY A 52 -4.20 -16.69 1.59
CA GLY A 52 -2.86 -16.17 1.33
C GLY A 52 -2.45 -16.13 -0.14
N LYS A 53 -3.34 -16.54 -1.08
CA LYS A 53 -3.07 -16.50 -2.52
C LYS A 53 -3.02 -15.07 -3.07
N ILE A 54 -3.82 -14.17 -2.50
CA ILE A 54 -3.83 -12.76 -2.88
C ILE A 54 -3.18 -11.99 -1.74
N LYS A 55 -2.08 -11.29 -2.06
CA LYS A 55 -1.40 -10.37 -1.16
C LYS A 55 -1.53 -8.96 -1.71
N VAL A 56 -2.02 -8.04 -0.88
CA VAL A 56 -2.03 -6.61 -1.17
C VAL A 56 -1.10 -5.94 -0.17
N SER A 57 0.05 -5.47 -0.65
CA SER A 57 1.02 -4.76 0.19
C SER A 57 0.75 -3.26 0.11
N ASN A 58 0.39 -2.67 1.25
CA ASN A 58 0.16 -1.24 1.40
C ASN A 58 1.08 -0.69 2.51
N THR A 59 2.32 -1.15 2.52
CA THR A 59 3.39 -0.57 3.33
C THR A 59 3.87 0.74 2.71
N ILE A 60 4.50 1.60 3.51
CA ILE A 60 4.99 2.90 3.05
C ILE A 60 6.06 2.72 1.96
N GLU A 61 6.93 1.72 2.11
CA GLU A 61 7.98 1.37 1.16
C GLU A 61 7.39 0.91 -0.17
N ALA A 62 6.35 0.07 -0.14
CA ALA A 62 5.69 -0.40 -1.36
C ALA A 62 5.08 0.78 -2.13
N ARG A 63 4.41 1.70 -1.43
CA ARG A 63 3.85 2.92 -2.03
C ARG A 63 4.93 3.83 -2.59
N LEU A 64 6.01 4.04 -1.84
CA LEU A 64 7.13 4.88 -2.28
C LEU A 64 7.78 4.30 -3.53
N SER A 65 8.06 3.00 -3.54
CA SER A 65 8.63 2.31 -4.70
C SER A 65 7.71 2.38 -5.92
N MET A 66 6.39 2.21 -5.73
CA MET A 66 5.42 2.31 -6.82
C MET A 66 5.40 3.72 -7.43
N ILE A 67 5.36 4.77 -6.59
CA ILE A 67 5.39 6.15 -7.05
C ILE A 67 6.73 6.46 -7.71
N PHE A 68 7.84 6.07 -7.08
CA PHE A 68 9.20 6.29 -7.58
C PHE A 68 9.37 5.79 -9.02
N ASN A 69 8.86 4.59 -9.32
CA ASN A 69 8.90 4.05 -10.68
C ASN A 69 8.06 4.85 -11.69
N GLN A 70 6.94 5.43 -11.27
CA GLN A 70 6.09 6.25 -12.14
C GLN A 70 6.75 7.63 -12.42
N ILE A 71 7.37 8.23 -11.42
CA ILE A 71 7.97 9.57 -11.51
C ILE A 71 9.45 9.55 -11.90
N LEU A 72 10.05 8.38 -12.08
CA LEU A 72 11.47 8.21 -12.41
C LEU A 72 11.90 9.04 -13.63
N PRO A 73 11.12 9.13 -14.73
CA PRO A 73 11.47 9.96 -15.88
C PRO A 73 11.60 11.44 -15.50
N GLU A 74 10.68 11.96 -14.69
CA GLU A 74 10.68 13.36 -14.24
C GLU A 74 11.84 13.65 -13.30
N ILE A 75 12.15 12.72 -12.39
CA ILE A 75 13.31 12.82 -11.50
C ILE A 75 14.59 12.89 -12.33
N ARG A 76 14.74 12.02 -13.33
CA ARG A 76 15.91 12.01 -14.21
C ARG A 76 16.06 13.33 -14.97
N GLU A 77 14.97 13.84 -15.52
CA GLU A 77 14.97 15.11 -16.25
C GLU A 77 15.35 16.30 -15.35
N LYS A 78 14.82 16.35 -14.12
CA LYS A 78 15.17 17.41 -13.17
C LYS A 78 16.61 17.33 -12.67
N LEU A 79 17.16 16.13 -12.49
CA LEU A 79 18.52 15.94 -11.98
C LEU A 79 19.59 16.09 -13.07
N PHE A 80 19.33 15.59 -14.28
CA PHE A 80 20.32 15.50 -15.35
C PHE A 80 20.00 16.38 -16.56
N GLY A 81 18.89 17.11 -16.53
CA GLY A 81 18.40 17.92 -17.62
C GLY A 81 17.60 17.11 -18.65
N VAL A 82 16.97 17.85 -19.56
CA VAL A 82 16.24 17.29 -20.71
C VAL A 82 17.17 16.57 -21.66
N ASN A 83 16.73 15.40 -22.13
CA ASN A 83 17.41 14.71 -23.21
C ASN A 83 17.16 15.44 -24.54
N LEU A 84 18.16 16.15 -25.05
CA LEU A 84 18.10 16.90 -26.31
C LEU A 84 17.74 16.03 -27.53
N ASN A 85 17.96 14.71 -27.47
CA ASN A 85 17.62 13.77 -28.53
C ASN A 85 16.19 13.20 -28.43
N ARG A 86 15.47 13.46 -27.33
CA ARG A 86 14.07 13.05 -27.19
C ARG A 86 13.18 14.02 -27.96
N LYS A 87 12.74 13.61 -29.16
CA LYS A 87 11.91 14.45 -30.05
C LYS A 87 10.41 14.40 -29.72
N TYR A 88 9.94 13.35 -29.05
CA TYR A 88 8.52 13.13 -28.76
C TYR A 88 8.33 12.70 -27.30
N HIS A 89 7.25 13.20 -26.69
CA HIS A 89 6.93 13.00 -25.28
C HIS A 89 5.66 12.14 -25.06
N ASP A 90 5.03 11.71 -26.16
CA ASP A 90 3.87 10.82 -26.17
C ASP A 90 4.24 9.34 -25.90
#